data_AF-A0A660VZH0-F1
#
_entry.id   AF-A0A660VZH0-F1
#
_cell.length_a   1.000
_cell.length_b   1.000
_cell.length_c   1.000
_cell.angle_alpha   90.00
_cell.angle_beta   90.00
_cell.angle_gamma   90.00
#
_symmetry.space_group_name_H-M   'P 1'
#
loop_
_entity.id
_entity.type
_entity.pdbx_description
1 polymer ?
#
loop_
_entity_poly.entity_id
_entity_poly.type
_entity_poly.pdbx_seq_one_letter_code
_entity_poly.pdbx_strand_id
1 'polypeptide(L)' 'MVSAAVPRFRPVLTAALTTVPGMLPLHGDPFFRSMTTAITFGLAFAAGLTLVVVPVFYSVFFGIGPARPPRV' A
#
# COMPACT_ATOMS: atom_id res chain seq x y z
N MET A 1 -12.10 -11.72 -1.53
CA MET A 1 -11.16 -10.97 -0.67
C MET A 1 -9.87 -10.61 -1.39
N VAL A 2 -9.10 -11.56 -1.95
CA VAL A 2 -7.86 -11.28 -2.71
C VAL A 2 -8.07 -10.32 -3.90
N SER A 3 -9.13 -10.49 -4.70
CA SER A 3 -9.38 -9.65 -5.90
C SER A 3 -9.67 -8.16 -5.62
N ALA A 4 -10.12 -7.81 -4.40
CA ALA A 4 -10.45 -6.42 -4.03
C ALA A 4 -9.29 -5.68 -3.30
N ALA A 5 -8.35 -6.43 -2.71
CA ALA A 5 -7.16 -5.84 -2.08
C ALA A 5 -6.06 -5.53 -3.11
N VAL A 6 -5.94 -6.36 -4.15
CA VAL A 6 -4.91 -6.25 -5.21
C VAL A 6 -4.98 -4.93 -6.00
N PRO A 7 -6.16 -4.39 -6.39
CA PRO A 7 -6.25 -3.13 -7.14
C PRO A 7 -5.72 -1.91 -6.36
N ARG A 8 -5.77 -1.93 -5.03
CA ARG A 8 -5.27 -0.84 -4.16
C ARG A 8 -3.78 -0.98 -3.85
N PHE A 9 -3.27 -2.20 -3.89
CA PHE A 9 -1.86 -2.51 -3.63
C PHE A 9 -0.95 -2.18 -4.81
N ARG A 10 -1.42 -2.39 -6.04
CA ARG A 10 -0.69 -2.08 -7.28
C ARG A 10 -0.21 -0.62 -7.35
N PRO A 11 -1.04 0.41 -7.09
CA PRO A 11 -0.60 1.81 -7.17
C PRO A 11 0.52 2.18 -6.18
N VAL A 12 0.52 1.61 -4.97
CA VAL A 12 1.57 1.89 -3.97
C VAL A 12 2.89 1.21 -4.33
N LEU A 13 2.84 -0.05 -4.77
CA LEU A 13 4.02 -0.77 -5.24
C LEU A 13 4.65 -0.08 -6.45
N THR A 14 3.84 0.39 -7.41
CA THR A 14 4.36 1.16 -8.55
C THR A 14 4.94 2.51 -8.17
N ALA A 15 4.37 3.20 -7.17
CA ALA A 15 4.92 4.47 -6.66
C ALA A 15 6.27 4.28 -5.97
N ALA A 16 6.43 3.23 -5.16
CA ALA A 16 7.70 2.90 -4.54
C ALA A 16 8.75 2.48 -5.59
N LEU A 17 8.34 1.64 -6.56
CA LEU A 17 9.20 1.14 -7.62
C LEU A 17 9.77 2.24 -8.52
N THR A 18 9.07 3.36 -8.70
CA THR A 18 9.59 4.50 -9.48
C THR A 18 10.33 5.53 -8.61
N THR A 19 9.99 5.64 -7.33
CA THR A 19 10.62 6.60 -6.40
C THR A 19 12.03 6.14 -5.97
N VAL A 20 12.19 4.87 -5.60
CA VAL A 20 13.46 4.33 -5.08
C VAL A 20 14.62 4.43 -6.10
N PRO A 21 14.45 4.04 -7.38
CA PRO A 21 15.51 4.20 -8.37
C PRO A 21 15.69 5.66 -8.85
N GLY A 22 14.65 6.50 -8.80
CA GLY A 22 14.75 7.92 -9.17
C GLY A 22 15.55 8.77 -8.17
N MET A 23 15.61 8.36 -6.90
CA MET A 23 16.40 9.01 -5.84
C MET A 23 17.82 8.44 -5.70
N LEU A 24 18.17 7.44 -6.51
CA LEU A 24 19.48 6.79 -6.53
C LEU A 24 20.67 7.75 -6.79
N PRO A 25 20.59 8.79 -7.64
CA PRO A 25 21.69 9.76 -7.79
C PRO A 25 21.81 10.75 -6.62
N LEU A 26 20.75 10.97 -5.83
CA LEU A 26 20.75 11.88 -4.67
C LEU A 26 21.31 11.23 -3.39
N HIS A 27 21.49 9.90 -3.38
CA HIS A 27 22.00 9.16 -2.21
C HIS A 27 23.48 9.45 -1.90
N GLY A 28 24.18 10.17 -2.79
CA GLY A 28 25.51 10.72 -2.55
C GLY A 28 25.52 11.91 -1.58
N ASP A 29 24.39 12.61 -1.40
CA ASP A 29 24.28 13.77 -0.51
C ASP A 29 23.62 13.41 0.84
N PRO A 30 24.30 13.60 1.98
CA PRO A 30 23.81 13.20 3.30
C PRO A 30 22.53 13.94 3.75
N PHE A 31 22.20 15.07 3.14
CA PHE A 31 21.00 15.85 3.45
C PHE A 31 19.70 15.19 2.95
N PHE A 32 19.71 14.61 1.75
CA PHE A 32 18.51 14.00 1.14
C PHE A 32 18.30 12.53 1.51
N ARG A 33 19.33 11.92 2.10
CA ARG A 33 19.32 10.51 2.54
C ARG A 33 18.25 10.24 3.60
N SER A 34 18.10 11.13 4.58
CA SER A 34 17.11 11.01 5.66
C SER A 34 15.67 11.19 5.15
N MET A 35 15.45 12.17 4.28
CA MET A 35 14.14 12.45 3.68
C MET A 35 13.64 11.30 2.80
N THR A 36 14.50 10.77 1.93
CA THR A 36 14.20 9.64 1.04
C THR A 36 13.75 8.43 1.84
N THR A 37 14.54 8.09 2.87
CA THR A 37 14.28 6.93 3.72
C THR A 37 12.97 7.09 4.50
N ALA A 38 12.66 8.31 4.99
CA ALA A 38 11.41 8.59 5.69
C ALA A 38 10.17 8.41 4.80
N ILE A 39 10.22 8.89 3.55
CA ILE A 39 9.08 8.79 2.61
C ILE A 39 8.86 7.34 2.17
N THR A 40 9.93 6.62 1.79
CA THR A 40 9.83 5.22 1.38
C THR A 40 9.31 4.34 2.52
N PHE A 41 9.79 4.58 3.75
CA PHE A 41 9.32 3.85 4.92
C PHE A 41 7.86 4.18 5.26
N GLY A 42 7.48 5.46 5.21
CA GLY A 42 6.10 5.89 5.45
C GLY A 42 5.11 5.30 4.45
N LEU A 43 5.45 5.26 3.16
CA LEU A 43 4.62 4.62 2.12
C LEU A 43 4.50 3.11 2.35
N ALA A 44 5.60 2.42 2.67
CA ALA A 44 5.57 0.98 2.95
C ALA A 44 4.73 0.66 4.19
N PHE A 45 4.88 1.45 5.26
CA PHE A 45 4.11 1.30 6.48
C PHE A 45 2.61 1.59 6.25
N ALA A 46 2.28 2.68 5.56
CA ALA A 46 0.90 3.02 5.22
C ALA A 46 0.24 1.95 4.32
N ALA A 47 1.00 1.31 3.42
CA ALA A 47 0.51 0.19 2.61
C ALA A 47 0.13 -1.00 3.48
N GLY A 48 1.00 -1.41 4.40
CA GLY A 48 0.73 -2.47 5.37
C GLY A 48 -0.46 -2.12 6.26
N LEU A 49 -0.50 -0.88 6.77
CA LEU A 49 -1.62 -0.37 7.56
C LEU A 49 -2.91 -0.44 6.76
N THR A 50 -2.94 -0.05 5.48
CA THR A 50 -4.14 -0.13 4.64
C THR A 50 -4.58 -1.58 4.41
N LEU A 51 -3.63 -2.50 4.20
CA LEU A 51 -3.92 -3.93 4.02
C LEU A 51 -4.58 -4.56 5.25
N VAL A 52 -4.23 -4.10 6.44
CA VAL A 52 -4.78 -4.59 7.72
C VAL A 52 -6.03 -3.81 8.12
N VAL A 53 -6.00 -2.48 7.99
CA VAL A 53 -7.10 -1.58 8.37
C VAL A 53 -8.30 -1.81 7.45
N VAL A 54 -8.14 -1.91 6.13
CA VAL A 54 -9.28 -2.12 5.21
C VAL A 54 -10.11 -3.36 5.57
N PRO A 55 -9.56 -4.58 5.76
CA PRO A 55 -10.36 -5.74 6.15
C PRO A 55 -10.89 -5.65 7.59
N VAL A 56 -10.17 -5.01 8.51
CA VAL A 56 -10.63 -4.81 9.89
C VAL A 56 -11.81 -3.84 9.92
N PHE A 57 -11.68 -2.65 9.31
CA PHE A 57 -12.76 -1.69 9.17
C PHE A 57 -13.93 -2.26 8.37
N TYR A 58 -13.66 -3.02 7.30
CA TYR A 58 -14.71 -3.70 6.54
C TYR A 58 -15.44 -4.73 7.39
N SER A 59 -14.74 -5.50 8.23
CA SER A 59 -15.40 -6.46 9.13
C SER A 59 -16.19 -5.79 10.25
N VAL A 60 -15.73 -4.62 10.72
CA VAL A 60 -16.38 -3.84 11.79
C VAL A 60 -17.61 -3.08 11.27
N PHE A 61 -17.52 -2.39 10.12
CA PHE A 61 -18.63 -1.64 9.54
C PHE A 61 -19.59 -2.50 8.72
N PHE A 62 -19.07 -3.52 8.03
CA PHE A 62 -19.81 -4.39 7.11
C PHE A 62 -19.99 -5.80 7.70
N GLY A 63 -20.10 -5.89 9.02
CA GLY A 63 -20.48 -7.11 9.71
C GLY A 63 -21.70 -7.73 9.01
N ILE A 64 -21.51 -8.95 8.51
CA ILE A 64 -22.44 -9.88 7.85
C ILE A 64 -23.09 -9.47 6.50
N GLY A 65 -22.72 -10.23 5.47
CA GLY A 65 -23.47 -10.40 4.23
C GLY A 65 -22.77 -11.36 3.27
N PRO A 66 -23.00 -12.69 3.34
CA PRO A 66 -22.49 -13.62 2.34
C PRO A 66 -23.15 -13.29 0.99
N ALA A 67 -22.40 -12.70 0.06
CA ALA A 67 -22.84 -12.55 -1.32
C ALA A 67 -22.90 -13.94 -1.98
N ARG A 68 -24.10 -14.53 -1.95
CA ARG A 68 -24.54 -15.79 -2.57
C ARG A 68 -24.63 -15.63 -4.12
N PRO A 69 -24.52 -16.73 -4.90
CA PRO A 69 -23.49 -17.03 -5.90
C PRO A 69 -23.79 -16.45 -7.31
N PRO A 70 -22.85 -16.55 -8.28
CA PRO A 70 -23.21 -16.47 -9.69
C PRO A 70 -24.05 -17.69 -10.05
N ARG A 71 -25.31 -17.45 -10.38
CA ARG A 71 -26.23 -18.39 -11.00
C ARG A 71 -26.05 -18.23 -12.53
N VAL A 72 -26.11 -19.36 -13.24
CA VAL A 72 -26.06 -19.61 -14.69
C VAL A 72 -24.70 -19.77 -15.34
#